data_AF-A0A4Z1RDI0-F1
#
_entry.id   AF-A0A4Z1RDI0-F1
#
_cell.length_a   1.000
_cell.length_b   1.000
_cell.length_c   1.000
_cell.angle_alpha   90.00
_cell.angle_beta   90.00
_cell.angle_gamma   90.00
#
_symmetry.space_group_name_H-M   'P 1'
#
loop_
_entity.id
_entity.type
_entity.pdbx_description
1 polymer ?
#
loop_
_entity_poly.entity_id
_entity_poly.type
_entity_poly.pdbx_seq_one_letter_code
_entity_poly.pdbx_strand_id
1 'polypeptide(L)'
;MRSTVLACFLAAALLGCQQASLDPAPETPVTDAANARLPLPDHEGAHAGDATGPLGIGPDAVWNGPVDACRQDATAIDTCLLDAMRASDATPAAIAASERLRGRGEAGYVSAWDERDGVGIATIEYPFRAHTNHGTWLVDRDGRPTDVDSLADSALSVPSIEAFLSAHPDAHPFAPAEFAERRALPDGGVRLVYATAMRSCHACAVLGRLQVAYDFDGERDFAGQQVLGLE
;
A
#
# COMPACT_ATOMS: atom_id res chain seq x y z
N MET A 1 -76.73 -55.67 23.55
CA MET A 1 -76.20 -54.87 24.68
C MET A 1 -74.91 -54.21 24.17
N ARG A 2 -74.97 -52.95 23.71
CA ARG A 2 -74.50 -51.74 24.43
C ARG A 2 -73.03 -51.84 24.87
N SER A 3 -72.10 -51.13 24.23
CA SER A 3 -71.77 -49.74 24.59
C SER A 3 -70.52 -49.22 23.88
N THR A 4 -70.65 -47.97 23.44
CA THR A 4 -69.68 -46.99 22.97
C THR A 4 -68.60 -46.66 24.01
N VAL A 5 -67.36 -46.39 23.59
CA VAL A 5 -66.57 -45.28 24.16
C VAL A 5 -65.78 -44.57 23.05
N LEU A 6 -66.03 -43.27 23.02
CA LEU A 6 -65.43 -42.21 22.22
C LEU A 6 -64.13 -41.73 22.90
N ALA A 7 -63.08 -41.45 22.14
CA ALA A 7 -62.00 -40.57 22.59
C ALA A 7 -61.41 -39.80 21.40
N CYS A 8 -61.82 -38.54 21.30
CA CYS A 8 -61.18 -37.50 20.51
C CYS A 8 -59.77 -37.23 21.06
N PHE A 9 -58.75 -37.10 20.21
CA PHE A 9 -57.66 -36.15 20.46
C PHE A 9 -57.08 -35.58 19.16
N LEU A 10 -57.23 -34.26 19.10
CA LEU A 10 -56.53 -33.17 18.40
C LEU A 10 -55.48 -33.45 17.29
N ALA A 11 -55.72 -32.68 16.23
CA ALA A 11 -54.84 -32.18 15.18
C ALA A 11 -53.38 -31.85 15.55
N ALA A 12 -52.48 -32.10 14.58
CA ALA A 12 -51.42 -31.18 14.20
C ALA A 12 -51.03 -31.40 12.72
N ALA A 13 -51.47 -30.50 11.86
CA ALA A 13 -51.00 -30.42 10.48
C ALA A 13 -49.59 -29.82 10.48
N LEU A 14 -48.58 -30.62 10.11
CA LEU A 14 -47.25 -30.11 9.83
C LEU A 14 -47.25 -29.49 8.43
N LEU A 15 -47.56 -28.19 8.36
CA LEU A 15 -47.12 -27.36 7.25
C LEU A 15 -45.59 -27.28 7.31
N GLY A 16 -44.92 -27.95 6.37
CA GLY A 16 -43.51 -27.74 6.13
C GLY A 16 -43.29 -26.34 5.56
N CYS A 17 -42.86 -25.39 6.40
CA CYS A 17 -42.23 -24.18 5.93
C CYS A 17 -40.85 -24.55 5.36
N GLN A 18 -40.75 -24.71 4.04
CA GLN A 18 -39.47 -24.63 3.34
C GLN A 18 -38.92 -23.22 3.55
N GLN A 19 -37.95 -23.08 4.44
CA GLN A 19 -37.11 -21.90 4.49
C GLN A 19 -36.27 -21.90 3.23
N ALA A 20 -36.60 -21.03 2.28
CA ALA A 20 -35.72 -20.68 1.19
C ALA A 20 -34.48 -20.04 1.80
N SER A 21 -33.39 -20.79 1.82
CA SER A 21 -32.05 -20.27 2.04
C SER A 21 -31.77 -19.28 0.91
N LEU A 22 -31.83 -17.99 1.23
CA LEU A 22 -31.25 -16.95 0.38
C LEU A 22 -29.74 -17.07 0.57
N ASP A 23 -29.10 -17.80 -0.33
CA ASP A 23 -27.66 -17.68 -0.51
C ASP A 23 -27.35 -16.20 -0.78
N PRO A 24 -26.41 -15.57 -0.06
CA PRO A 24 -25.90 -14.27 -0.48
C PRO A 24 -25.26 -14.47 -1.86
N ALA A 25 -25.71 -13.67 -2.83
CA ALA A 25 -25.10 -13.62 -4.14
C ALA A 25 -23.60 -13.36 -4.00
N PRO A 26 -22.74 -13.96 -4.83
CA PRO A 26 -21.34 -13.56 -4.88
C PRO A 26 -21.31 -12.07 -5.26
N GLU A 27 -20.85 -11.22 -4.34
CA GLU A 27 -20.46 -9.86 -4.67
C GLU A 27 -19.32 -9.95 -5.67
N THR A 28 -19.66 -9.80 -6.95
CA THR A 28 -18.67 -9.50 -7.97
C THR A 28 -17.99 -8.19 -7.56
N PRO A 29 -16.66 -8.16 -7.39
CA PRO A 29 -15.96 -6.91 -7.16
C PRO A 29 -16.31 -5.95 -8.30
N VAL A 30 -16.65 -4.71 -7.94
CA VAL A 30 -16.93 -3.65 -8.90
C VAL A 30 -15.61 -3.27 -9.55
N THR A 31 -15.24 -3.99 -10.61
CA THR A 31 -14.11 -3.61 -11.46
C THR A 31 -14.57 -2.52 -12.40
N ASP A 32 -14.17 -1.28 -12.12
CA ASP A 32 -14.34 -0.19 -13.07
C ASP A 32 -13.45 -0.45 -14.29
N ALA A 33 -14.07 -0.75 -15.43
CA ALA A 33 -13.36 -1.08 -16.68
C ALA A 33 -12.60 0.12 -17.30
N ALA A 34 -12.51 1.25 -16.59
CA ALA A 34 -11.79 2.45 -16.98
C ALA A 34 -10.94 2.98 -15.80
N ASN A 35 -10.09 2.12 -15.24
CA ASN A 35 -9.12 2.49 -14.22
C ASN A 35 -8.25 3.66 -14.72
N ALA A 36 -8.33 4.82 -14.06
CA ALA A 36 -7.56 6.00 -14.42
C ALA A 36 -6.05 5.73 -14.22
N ARG A 37 -5.27 5.80 -15.30
CA ARG A 37 -3.81 5.85 -15.18
C ARG A 37 -3.49 7.20 -14.54
N LEU A 38 -2.86 7.17 -13.37
CA LEU A 38 -2.37 8.39 -12.76
C LEU A 38 -1.26 8.95 -13.67
N PRO A 39 -1.15 10.28 -13.79
CA PRO A 39 0.04 10.88 -14.37
C PRO A 39 1.27 10.25 -13.74
N LEU A 40 2.30 10.00 -14.55
CA LEU A 40 3.60 9.66 -13.98
C LEU A 40 3.96 10.77 -12.99
N PRO A 41 4.39 10.44 -11.76
CA PRO A 41 4.82 11.46 -10.83
C PRO A 41 5.86 12.33 -11.52
N ASP A 42 5.71 13.65 -11.44
CA ASP A 42 6.66 14.58 -12.03
C ASP A 42 8.06 14.21 -11.53
N HIS A 43 8.92 13.79 -12.47
CA HIS A 43 10.32 13.64 -12.19
C HIS A 43 10.89 15.06 -12.01
N GLU A 44 10.81 15.60 -10.79
CA GLU A 44 11.57 16.79 -10.45
C GLU A 44 13.07 16.49 -10.69
N GLY A 45 13.58 16.96 -11.83
CA GLY A 45 15.01 17.14 -12.09
C GLY A 45 15.73 16.08 -12.94
N ALA A 46 15.18 15.66 -14.08
CA ALA A 46 16.04 15.09 -15.15
C ALA A 46 16.67 16.24 -15.96
N HIS A 47 17.78 16.80 -15.47
CA HIS A 47 18.64 17.63 -16.32
C HIS A 47 19.46 16.72 -17.25
N ALA A 48 19.22 16.83 -18.55
CA ALA A 48 20.04 16.22 -19.58
C ALA A 48 21.46 16.81 -19.51
N GLY A 49 22.39 16.10 -18.87
CA GLY A 49 23.76 16.56 -18.75
C GLY A 49 24.66 15.87 -17.73
N ASP A 50 24.14 15.09 -16.77
CA ASP A 50 24.98 14.40 -15.77
C ASP A 50 24.87 12.88 -15.88
N ALA A 51 25.74 12.30 -16.68
CA ALA A 51 26.14 10.92 -16.49
C ALA A 51 27.12 10.85 -15.30
N THR A 52 26.66 11.15 -14.08
CA THR A 52 27.14 10.72 -12.73
C THR A 52 26.39 11.50 -11.61
N GLY A 53 25.40 10.88 -10.95
CA GLY A 53 25.01 11.16 -9.54
C GLY A 53 23.55 11.58 -9.25
N PRO A 54 22.94 11.19 -8.09
CA PRO A 54 23.47 10.41 -6.97
C PRO A 54 23.16 8.92 -7.12
N LEU A 55 23.86 8.06 -6.38
CA LEU A 55 23.70 6.59 -6.39
C LEU A 55 22.21 6.21 -6.39
N GLY A 56 21.76 5.52 -7.44
CA GLY A 56 20.41 4.97 -7.49
C GLY A 56 20.14 4.11 -6.26
N ILE A 57 18.90 4.08 -5.78
CA ILE A 57 18.56 3.26 -4.63
C ILE A 57 18.76 1.79 -5.00
N GLY A 58 19.54 1.08 -4.22
CA GLY A 58 19.86 -0.33 -4.43
C GLY A 58 20.01 -1.07 -3.10
N PRO A 59 20.39 -2.36 -3.14
CA PRO A 59 20.61 -3.15 -1.93
C PRO A 59 21.69 -2.58 -0.99
N ASP A 60 22.63 -1.80 -1.53
CA ASP A 60 23.66 -1.10 -0.77
C ASP A 60 23.14 0.12 -0.01
N ALA A 61 21.90 0.57 -0.26
CA ALA A 61 21.25 1.63 0.49
C ALA A 61 20.76 1.18 1.89
N VAL A 62 20.79 -0.13 2.17
CA VAL A 62 20.33 -0.69 3.45
C VAL A 62 21.25 -0.27 4.60
N TRP A 63 20.66 0.27 5.67
CA TRP A 63 21.34 0.60 6.91
C TRP A 63 20.50 0.17 8.12
N ASN A 64 21.17 -0.30 9.18
CA ASN A 64 20.55 -0.83 10.40
C ASN A 64 21.29 -0.39 11.66
N GLY A 65 21.69 0.88 11.73
CA GLY A 65 22.42 1.42 12.87
C GLY A 65 21.52 1.99 13.98
N PRO A 66 22.12 2.42 15.10
CA PRO A 66 21.39 2.92 16.25
C PRO A 66 20.80 4.32 15.99
N VAL A 67 19.54 4.52 16.38
CA VAL A 67 18.82 5.80 16.22
C VAL A 67 18.34 6.42 17.55
N ASP A 68 18.44 5.68 18.65
CA ASP A 68 17.83 6.08 19.93
C ASP A 68 18.41 7.36 20.53
N ALA A 69 19.69 7.64 20.28
CA ALA A 69 20.32 8.89 20.71
C ALA A 69 19.60 10.13 20.15
N CYS A 70 19.08 10.05 18.92
CA CYS A 70 18.39 11.15 18.27
C CYS A 70 17.01 11.47 18.84
N ARG A 71 16.46 10.59 19.70
CA ARG A 71 15.18 10.86 20.39
C ARG A 71 15.33 11.83 21.56
N GLN A 72 16.54 11.97 22.09
CA GLN A 72 16.85 12.75 23.28
C GLN A 72 17.60 14.04 22.97
N ASP A 73 17.98 14.25 21.70
CA ASP A 73 18.76 15.39 21.25
C ASP A 73 17.89 16.64 21.05
N ALA A 74 18.47 17.81 21.31
CA ALA A 74 17.87 19.11 21.02
C ALA A 74 18.11 19.55 19.56
N THR A 75 18.97 18.84 18.82
CA THR A 75 19.24 19.03 17.39
C THR A 75 18.03 18.57 16.56
N ALA A 76 17.88 19.13 15.35
CA ALA A 76 16.88 18.64 14.40
C ALA A 76 17.09 17.13 14.12
N ILE A 77 16.01 16.35 14.26
CA ILE A 77 16.03 14.88 14.25
C ILE A 77 16.62 14.32 12.95
N ASP A 78 16.31 14.94 11.81
CA ASP A 78 16.81 14.57 10.49
C ASP A 78 18.33 14.74 10.35
N THR A 79 18.87 15.81 10.95
CA THR A 79 20.31 16.08 11.01
C THR A 79 21.01 15.06 11.90
N CYS A 80 20.44 14.80 13.09
CA CYS A 80 20.97 13.78 13.99
C CYS A 80 21.01 12.39 13.34
N LEU A 81 19.96 12.01 12.60
CA LEU A 81 19.92 10.73 11.89
C LEU A 81 21.08 10.60 10.90
N LEU A 82 21.30 11.61 10.04
CA LEU A 82 22.37 11.57 9.05
C LEU A 82 23.76 11.53 9.70
N ASP A 83 23.94 12.21 10.83
CA ASP A 83 25.20 12.15 11.58
C ASP A 83 25.40 10.78 12.23
N ALA A 84 24.35 10.16 12.77
CA ALA A 84 24.39 8.79 13.28
C ALA A 84 24.74 7.77 12.18
N MET A 85 24.17 7.94 10.98
CA MET A 85 24.52 7.11 9.82
C MET A 85 25.99 7.27 9.45
N ARG A 86 26.50 8.51 9.35
CA ARG A 86 27.92 8.77 9.06
C ARG A 86 28.85 8.21 10.13
N ALA A 87 28.48 8.36 11.40
CA ALA A 87 29.27 7.88 12.53
C ALA A 87 29.28 6.34 12.67
N SER A 88 28.34 5.65 12.02
CA SER A 88 28.26 4.18 11.98
C SER A 88 28.70 3.60 10.64
N ASP A 89 29.47 4.36 9.86
CA ASP A 89 30.02 3.94 8.57
C ASP A 89 28.94 3.48 7.57
N ALA A 90 27.77 4.13 7.56
CA ALA A 90 26.75 3.91 6.54
C ALA A 90 27.33 4.13 5.14
N THR A 91 26.86 3.33 4.18
CA THR A 91 27.30 3.46 2.79
C THR A 91 26.90 4.83 2.21
N PRO A 92 27.61 5.34 1.20
CA PRO A 92 27.18 6.54 0.49
C PRO A 92 25.76 6.42 -0.10
N ALA A 93 25.34 5.23 -0.55
CA ALA A 93 24.00 4.98 -1.05
C ALA A 93 22.93 5.09 0.05
N ALA A 94 23.20 4.55 1.24
CA ALA A 94 22.30 4.66 2.38
C ALA A 94 22.11 6.12 2.81
N ILE A 95 23.20 6.88 2.88
CA ILE A 95 23.16 8.31 3.20
C ILE A 95 22.36 9.07 2.12
N ALA A 96 22.60 8.81 0.83
CA ALA A 96 21.85 9.45 -0.25
C ALA A 96 20.35 9.14 -0.21
N ALA A 97 19.97 7.91 0.12
CA ALA A 97 18.57 7.52 0.32
C ALA A 97 17.90 8.32 1.45
N SER A 98 18.57 8.43 2.61
CA SER A 98 18.09 9.22 3.74
C SER A 98 18.04 10.72 3.44
N GLU A 99 18.98 11.26 2.66
CA GLU A 99 18.94 12.66 2.22
C GLU A 99 17.76 12.92 1.27
N ARG A 100 17.41 11.97 0.41
CA ARG A 100 16.20 12.03 -0.42
C ARG A 100 14.93 12.07 0.42
N LEU A 101 14.85 11.25 1.48
CA LEU A 101 13.75 11.28 2.44
C LEU A 101 13.67 12.62 3.17
N ARG A 102 14.82 13.15 3.63
CA ARG A 102 14.91 14.48 4.27
C ARG A 102 14.41 15.59 3.34
N GLY A 103 14.71 15.52 2.05
CA GLY A 103 14.19 16.46 1.05
C GLY A 103 12.66 16.48 0.95
N ARG A 104 11.99 15.41 1.40
CA ARG A 104 10.53 15.29 1.52
C ARG A 104 10.00 15.62 2.92
N GLY A 105 10.85 16.15 3.81
CA GLY A 105 10.52 16.43 5.21
C GLY A 105 10.53 15.20 6.12
N GLU A 106 11.10 14.07 5.67
CA GLU A 106 11.07 12.81 6.41
C GLU A 106 12.44 12.43 6.97
N ALA A 107 12.46 12.06 8.25
CA ALA A 107 13.65 11.47 8.89
C ALA A 107 13.51 9.94 8.88
N GLY A 108 14.03 9.30 7.82
CA GLY A 108 13.99 7.86 7.63
C GLY A 108 15.18 7.34 6.83
N TYR A 109 15.26 6.02 6.68
CA TYR A 109 16.33 5.31 5.97
C TYR A 109 15.81 3.99 5.39
N VAL A 110 16.53 3.39 4.43
CA VAL A 110 16.21 2.04 3.92
C VAL A 110 16.70 1.01 4.93
N SER A 111 15.79 0.25 5.54
CA SER A 111 16.10 -0.77 6.56
C SER A 111 16.22 -2.18 5.99
N ALA A 112 15.54 -2.44 4.87
CA ALA A 112 15.59 -3.73 4.18
C ALA A 112 15.45 -3.55 2.66
N TRP A 113 15.95 -4.56 1.94
CA TRP A 113 15.84 -4.67 0.49
C TRP A 113 15.39 -6.07 0.12
N ASP A 114 14.43 -6.15 -0.80
CA ASP A 114 13.98 -7.36 -1.47
C ASP A 114 13.90 -7.08 -2.99
N GLU A 115 13.75 -8.11 -3.79
CA GLU A 115 13.54 -7.98 -5.24
C GLU A 115 12.40 -8.88 -5.69
N ARG A 116 11.52 -8.35 -6.54
CA ARG A 116 10.44 -9.12 -7.16
C ARG A 116 10.41 -8.88 -8.64
N ASP A 117 10.61 -9.96 -9.39
CA ASP A 117 10.60 -9.95 -10.86
C ASP A 117 11.59 -8.93 -11.47
N GLY A 118 12.68 -8.56 -10.77
CA GLY A 118 13.63 -7.53 -11.23
C GLY A 118 13.26 -6.10 -10.82
N VAL A 119 12.20 -5.91 -10.04
CA VAL A 119 11.86 -4.63 -9.39
C VAL A 119 12.38 -4.67 -7.96
N GLY A 120 13.15 -3.65 -7.57
CA GLY A 120 13.63 -3.50 -6.21
C GLY A 120 12.49 -3.12 -5.25
N ILE A 121 12.51 -3.67 -4.04
CA ILE A 121 11.55 -3.36 -2.98
C ILE A 121 12.35 -2.91 -1.78
N ALA A 122 12.38 -1.60 -1.54
CA ALA A 122 13.01 -1.00 -0.38
C ALA A 122 11.98 -0.81 0.74
N THR A 123 12.25 -1.38 1.91
CA THR A 123 11.53 -1.06 3.14
C THR A 123 12.17 0.18 3.75
N ILE A 124 11.37 1.22 3.92
CA ILE A 124 11.78 2.46 4.57
C ILE A 124 11.38 2.39 6.04
N GLU A 125 12.30 2.69 6.95
CA GLU A 125 12.02 2.88 8.38
C GLU A 125 11.95 4.38 8.69
N TYR A 126 10.91 4.77 9.43
CA TYR A 126 10.66 6.12 9.93
C TYR A 126 10.64 6.10 11.46
N PRO A 127 11.80 5.96 12.11
CA PRO A 127 11.85 5.62 13.53
C PRO A 127 11.29 6.72 14.43
N PHE A 128 11.16 7.96 13.94
CA PHE A 128 10.75 9.12 14.72
C PHE A 128 9.28 9.52 14.52
N ARG A 129 8.55 8.82 13.63
CA ARG A 129 7.10 9.02 13.48
C ARG A 129 6.36 8.42 14.69
N ALA A 130 5.15 8.91 14.94
CA ALA A 130 4.34 8.47 16.09
C ALA A 130 3.51 7.20 15.81
N HIS A 131 3.22 6.90 14.54
CA HIS A 131 2.22 5.90 14.15
C HIS A 131 2.69 4.99 13.00
N THR A 132 2.99 5.56 11.84
CA THR A 132 3.42 4.79 10.66
C THR A 132 4.93 4.83 10.54
N ASN A 133 5.58 3.81 11.11
CA ASN A 133 7.03 3.77 11.25
C ASN A 133 7.74 3.05 10.10
N HIS A 134 7.01 2.60 9.08
CA HIS A 134 7.59 2.04 7.87
C HIS A 134 6.78 2.39 6.62
N GLY A 135 7.44 2.31 5.47
CA GLY A 135 6.81 2.45 4.15
C GLY A 135 7.52 1.61 3.11
N THR A 136 6.96 1.57 1.90
CA THR A 136 7.53 0.79 0.79
C THR A 136 7.86 1.67 -0.39
N TRP A 137 9.10 1.56 -0.89
CA TRP A 137 9.49 2.10 -2.19
C TRP A 137 9.67 0.95 -3.19
N LEU A 138 9.03 1.06 -4.34
CA LEU A 138 9.33 0.24 -5.52
C LEU A 138 10.41 0.94 -6.32
N VAL A 139 11.44 0.21 -6.70
CA VAL A 139 12.64 0.79 -7.31
C VAL A 139 12.86 0.15 -8.67
N ASP A 140 12.92 1.00 -9.70
CA ASP A 140 13.15 0.57 -11.07
C ASP A 140 14.62 0.16 -11.32
N ARG A 141 14.93 -0.32 -12.53
CA ARG A 141 16.28 -0.75 -12.93
C ARG A 141 17.38 0.31 -12.73
N ASP A 142 17.01 1.59 -12.77
CA ASP A 142 17.93 2.72 -12.68
C ASP A 142 18.05 3.23 -11.24
N GLY A 143 17.42 2.54 -10.27
CA GLY A 143 17.45 2.91 -8.87
C GLY A 143 16.48 4.05 -8.52
N ARG A 144 15.48 4.33 -9.36
CA ARG A 144 14.51 5.41 -9.12
C ARG A 144 13.34 4.87 -8.29
N PRO A 145 13.05 5.46 -7.12
CA PRO A 145 11.99 4.97 -6.25
C PRO A 145 10.64 5.63 -6.56
N THR A 146 9.60 4.79 -6.58
CA THR A 146 8.18 5.15 -6.49
C THR A 146 7.67 4.77 -5.10
N ASP A 147 7.11 5.75 -4.38
CA ASP A 147 6.56 5.55 -3.05
C ASP A 147 5.16 4.94 -3.14
N VAL A 148 4.98 3.75 -2.56
CA VAL A 148 3.70 3.03 -2.61
C VAL A 148 2.65 3.71 -1.72
N ASP A 149 3.09 4.34 -0.64
CA ASP A 149 2.20 4.96 0.35
C ASP A 149 1.82 6.40 -0.02
N SER A 150 2.46 6.97 -1.04
CA SER A 150 2.16 8.30 -1.57
C SER A 150 1.24 8.20 -2.79
N LEU A 151 -0.06 8.44 -2.56
CA LEU A 151 -1.06 8.55 -3.61
C LEU A 151 -1.34 10.02 -3.92
N ALA A 152 -1.39 10.36 -5.20
CA ALA A 152 -1.88 11.68 -5.62
C ALA A 152 -3.36 11.85 -5.24
N ASP A 153 -3.81 13.07 -4.93
CA ASP A 153 -5.21 13.33 -4.59
C ASP A 153 -6.19 12.85 -5.68
N SER A 154 -5.77 12.92 -6.94
CA SER A 154 -6.53 12.42 -8.10
C SER A 154 -6.79 10.91 -8.06
N ALA A 155 -6.01 10.15 -7.29
CA ALA A 155 -6.24 8.73 -7.04
C ALA A 155 -7.58 8.47 -6.34
N LEU A 156 -8.08 9.44 -5.57
CA LEU A 156 -9.34 9.31 -4.81
C LEU A 156 -10.58 9.71 -5.64
N SER A 157 -10.38 10.23 -6.86
CA SER A 157 -11.46 10.66 -7.77
C SER A 157 -11.93 9.57 -8.74
N VAL A 158 -11.61 8.31 -8.47
CA VAL A 158 -12.13 7.16 -9.25
C VAL A 158 -13.57 6.87 -8.78
N PRO A 159 -14.54 6.62 -9.69
CA PRO A 159 -15.95 6.50 -9.31
C PRO A 159 -16.24 5.49 -8.21
N SER A 160 -15.57 4.33 -8.21
CA SER A 160 -15.68 3.34 -7.13
C SER A 160 -15.25 3.87 -5.77
N ILE A 161 -14.22 4.73 -5.72
CA ILE A 161 -13.72 5.34 -4.48
C ILE A 161 -14.64 6.47 -4.05
N GLU A 162 -15.10 7.31 -4.97
CA GLU A 162 -16.07 8.36 -4.67
C GLU A 162 -17.36 7.78 -4.08
N ALA A 163 -17.87 6.68 -4.64
CA ALA A 163 -19.03 5.98 -4.12
C ALA A 163 -18.79 5.44 -2.70
N PHE A 164 -17.61 4.85 -2.44
CA PHE A 164 -17.23 4.38 -1.12
C PHE A 164 -17.11 5.52 -0.10
N LEU A 165 -16.42 6.61 -0.45
CA LEU A 165 -16.28 7.77 0.42
C LEU A 165 -17.62 8.47 0.68
N SER A 166 -18.57 8.40 -0.25
CA SER A 166 -19.93 8.87 0.02
C SER A 166 -20.66 8.03 1.07
N ALA A 167 -20.39 6.72 1.15
CA ALA A 167 -20.94 5.84 2.17
C ALA A 167 -20.16 5.88 3.50
N HIS A 168 -18.88 6.22 3.43
CA HIS A 168 -17.94 6.27 4.56
C HIS A 168 -17.15 7.59 4.57
N PRO A 169 -17.78 8.73 4.92
CA PRO A 169 -17.18 10.06 4.74
C PRO A 169 -15.94 10.33 5.59
N ASP A 170 -15.75 9.58 6.69
CA ASP A 170 -14.57 9.68 7.54
C ASP A 170 -13.44 8.74 7.13
N ALA A 171 -13.67 7.87 6.13
CA ALA A 171 -12.69 6.89 5.70
C ALA A 171 -11.57 7.51 4.88
N HIS A 172 -10.34 7.07 5.14
CA HIS A 172 -9.15 7.46 4.38
C HIS A 172 -8.13 6.31 4.35
N PRO A 173 -7.15 6.36 3.44
CA PRO A 173 -6.09 5.36 3.39
C PRO A 173 -5.20 5.41 4.63
N PHE A 174 -4.88 4.24 5.19
CA PHE A 174 -3.92 4.06 6.28
C PHE A 174 -2.74 3.23 5.80
N ALA A 175 -1.59 3.90 5.69
CA ALA A 175 -0.31 3.26 5.43
C ALA A 175 0.12 2.33 6.59
N PRO A 176 0.90 1.27 6.31
CA PRO A 176 1.46 0.93 5.00
C PRO A 176 0.46 0.24 4.07
N ALA A 177 0.70 0.35 2.77
CA ALA A 177 0.12 -0.52 1.76
C ALA A 177 0.78 -1.91 1.82
N GLU A 178 -0.01 -2.96 1.64
CA GLU A 178 0.48 -4.35 1.64
C GLU A 178 0.49 -4.91 0.22
N PHE A 179 1.52 -5.68 -0.13
CA PHE A 179 1.55 -6.38 -1.42
C PHE A 179 0.37 -7.34 -1.54
N ALA A 180 -0.42 -7.21 -2.59
CA ALA A 180 -1.63 -7.97 -2.83
C ALA A 180 -1.46 -8.99 -3.97
N GLU A 181 -0.92 -8.55 -5.11
CA GLU A 181 -0.87 -9.40 -6.31
C GLU A 181 0.32 -9.04 -7.21
N ARG A 182 0.82 -10.04 -7.95
CA ARG A 182 1.64 -9.82 -9.15
C ARG A 182 0.89 -10.30 -10.39
N ARG A 183 1.05 -9.58 -11.49
CA ARG A 183 0.53 -9.98 -12.80
C ARG A 183 1.56 -9.72 -13.89
N ALA A 184 1.78 -10.69 -14.76
CA ALA A 184 2.57 -10.47 -15.97
C ALA A 184 1.79 -9.58 -16.94
N LEU A 185 2.48 -8.63 -17.56
CA LEU A 185 1.96 -7.78 -18.64
C LEU A 185 2.53 -8.25 -19.99
N PRO A 186 1.96 -7.81 -21.12
CA PRO A 186 2.57 -8.00 -22.44
C PRO A 186 4.02 -7.51 -22.49
N ASP A 187 4.76 -7.98 -23.49
CA ASP A 187 6.14 -7.56 -23.77
C ASP A 187 7.12 -7.74 -22.59
N GLY A 188 6.80 -8.67 -21.68
CA GLY A 188 7.62 -9.01 -20.53
C GLY A 188 7.46 -8.06 -19.33
N GLY A 189 6.52 -7.11 -19.38
CA GLY A 189 6.23 -6.22 -18.25
C GLY A 189 5.66 -6.94 -17.03
N VAL A 190 5.65 -6.25 -15.89
CA VAL A 190 5.08 -6.74 -14.64
C VAL A 190 4.25 -5.66 -13.97
N ARG A 191 3.11 -6.07 -13.42
CA ARG A 191 2.26 -5.27 -12.55
C ARG A 191 2.38 -5.81 -11.13
N LEU A 192 2.71 -4.93 -10.20
CA LEU A 192 2.63 -5.19 -8.76
C LEU A 192 1.44 -4.42 -8.20
N VAL A 193 0.55 -5.10 -7.49
CA VAL A 193 -0.62 -4.50 -6.86
C VAL A 193 -0.38 -4.43 -5.36
N TYR A 194 -0.60 -3.25 -4.79
CA TYR A 194 -0.60 -3.01 -3.36
C TYR A 194 -1.98 -2.58 -2.90
N ALA A 195 -2.33 -2.97 -1.67
CA ALA A 195 -3.63 -2.72 -1.07
C ALA A 195 -3.46 -1.93 0.24
N THR A 196 -3.99 -0.72 0.28
CA THR A 196 -3.96 0.16 1.46
C THR A 196 -5.29 0.06 2.21
N ALA A 197 -5.24 -0.13 3.51
CA ALA A 197 -6.45 -0.23 4.32
C ALA A 197 -7.21 1.11 4.35
N MET A 198 -8.53 1.10 4.11
CA MET A 198 -9.41 2.24 4.34
C MET A 198 -10.03 2.13 5.72
N ARG A 199 -9.84 3.14 6.57
CA ARG A 199 -10.39 3.18 7.94
C ARG A 199 -10.83 4.60 8.29
N SER A 200 -11.66 4.73 9.32
CA SER A 200 -12.03 6.04 9.90
C SER A 200 -11.15 6.47 11.07
N CYS A 201 -10.35 5.55 11.62
CA CYS A 201 -9.37 5.84 12.66
C CYS A 201 -8.26 4.78 12.68
N HIS A 202 -7.15 5.09 13.34
CA HIS A 202 -5.96 4.22 13.38
C HIS A 202 -6.24 2.79 13.90
N ALA A 203 -7.13 2.67 14.89
CA ALA A 203 -7.52 1.40 15.53
C ALA A 203 -8.88 0.87 15.06
N CYS A 204 -9.51 1.50 14.08
CA CYS A 204 -10.83 1.11 13.59
C CYS A 204 -10.73 -0.13 12.68
N ALA A 205 -11.86 -0.81 12.52
CA ALA A 205 -11.97 -1.88 11.53
C ALA A 205 -11.65 -1.37 10.12
N VAL A 206 -11.09 -2.25 9.28
CA VAL A 206 -10.92 -1.99 7.86
C VAL A 206 -12.30 -1.98 7.21
N LEU A 207 -12.64 -0.89 6.54
CA LEU A 207 -13.92 -0.69 5.85
C LEU A 207 -13.83 -1.09 4.37
N GLY A 208 -12.62 -1.09 3.80
CA GLY A 208 -12.29 -1.54 2.45
C GLY A 208 -10.79 -1.50 2.21
N ARG A 209 -10.32 -1.97 1.07
CA ARG A 209 -8.90 -1.97 0.69
C ARG A 209 -8.70 -1.31 -0.65
N LEU A 210 -8.03 -0.16 -0.64
CA LEU A 210 -7.71 0.60 -1.84
C LEU A 210 -6.61 -0.11 -2.60
N GLN A 211 -6.93 -0.63 -3.79
CA GLN A 211 -5.97 -1.32 -4.64
C GLN A 211 -5.34 -0.38 -5.66
N VAL A 212 -4.02 -0.40 -5.71
CA VAL A 212 -3.22 0.39 -6.63
C VAL A 212 -2.19 -0.49 -7.32
N ALA A 213 -2.20 -0.45 -8.65
CA ALA A 213 -1.25 -1.12 -9.50
C ALA A 213 -0.06 -0.21 -9.83
N TYR A 214 1.13 -0.81 -9.84
CA TYR A 214 2.39 -0.22 -10.25
C TYR A 214 2.95 -1.08 -11.38
N ASP A 215 3.03 -0.49 -12.57
CA ASP A 215 3.46 -1.17 -13.77
C ASP A 215 4.92 -0.88 -14.06
N PHE A 216 5.65 -1.93 -14.39
CA PHE A 216 7.00 -1.88 -14.90
C PHE A 216 7.03 -2.55 -16.26
N ASP A 217 7.79 -1.99 -17.20
CA ASP A 217 7.90 -2.56 -18.54
C ASP A 217 8.88 -3.75 -18.59
N GLY A 218 9.13 -4.28 -19.79
CA GLY A 218 10.05 -5.40 -20.00
C GLY A 218 11.50 -5.11 -19.63
N GLU A 219 11.90 -3.83 -19.54
CA GLU A 219 13.24 -3.41 -19.12
C GLU A 219 13.33 -3.12 -17.62
N ARG A 220 12.18 -3.12 -16.94
CA ARG A 220 11.98 -2.76 -15.52
C ARG A 220 12.05 -1.27 -15.24
N ASP A 221 11.69 -0.46 -16.23
CA ASP A 221 11.39 0.95 -16.00
C ASP A 221 9.98 1.12 -15.46
N PHE A 222 9.78 2.08 -14.56
CA PHE A 222 8.46 2.40 -14.05
C PHE A 222 7.58 3.00 -15.15
N ALA A 223 6.57 2.24 -15.56
CA ALA A 223 5.66 2.61 -16.65
C ALA A 223 4.43 3.37 -16.14
N GLY A 224 4.09 3.28 -14.86
CA GLY A 224 3.07 4.13 -14.24
C GLY A 224 2.27 3.45 -13.15
N GLN A 225 1.34 4.23 -12.60
CA GLN A 225 0.46 3.83 -11.50
C GLN A 225 -1.00 3.90 -11.94
N GLN A 226 -1.82 2.99 -11.44
CA GLN A 226 -3.24 2.93 -11.74
C GLN A 226 -4.02 2.51 -10.51
N VAL A 227 -5.03 3.28 -10.16
CA VAL A 227 -6.00 2.90 -9.13
C VAL A 227 -6.95 1.87 -9.73
N LEU A 228 -7.07 0.71 -9.08
CA LEU A 228 -7.94 -0.38 -9.53
C LEU A 228 -9.33 -0.33 -8.90
N GLY A 229 -9.46 0.37 -7.78
CA GLY A 229 -10.70 0.50 -7.02
C GLY A 229 -10.55 0.05 -5.58
N LEU A 230 -11.67 -0.38 -4.99
CA LEU A 230 -11.77 -0.86 -3.61
C LEU A 230 -12.31 -2.28 -3.58
N GLU A 231 -11.74 -3.09 -2.68
CA GLU A 231 -12.27 -4.39 -2.25
C GLU A 231 -12.85 -4.34 -0.84
#